data_AF-A0A0B8WTV4-F1
#
_entry.id   AF-A0A0B8WTV4-F1
#
_cell.length_a   1.000
_cell.length_b   1.000
_cell.length_c   1.000
_cell.angle_alpha   90.00
_cell.angle_beta   90.00
_cell.angle_gamma   90.00
#
_symmetry.space_group_name_H-M   'P 1'
#
loop_
_entity.id
_entity.type
_entity.pdbx_description
1 polymer ?
#
loop_
_entity_poly.entity_id
_entity_poly.type
_entity_poly.pdbx_seq_one_letter_code
_entity_poly.pdbx_strand_id
1 'polypeptide(L)'
;MWSQRLQLSYFDHPPMVAWLFYLGHIFEPFLHAVRWPAVILGHGMLAVWYGILKDHVPFEKIKVWVYLALFSPLLGFGSLIVTPDLPVMFFWSLSLLLALKALDTKSLSFYIVLGASLGLGFCAKYHIVLFVPCLLVYLFAEKKLRDVRLSGVLLTVITGLIFCTPVILWNFQNNFASFEFQLKHGLEKSSYNPEWTLSYVLGQILIVFPLVFWAALRAKVPQGLRWLYYFGWGPLLFFFFTSFRALVEANWPIIAYPAVIGLALFHEKIQRWLKYYVIFWGGIITVVLATLFTPSLRTLNDKVNEPYEFQTLSAVAHEYSPLYASSYQMAASLWYFSKVPTFKLKDISRFDFFDTLPEATPSSNHFYLVKRERNGLPSWISEQQWQMKEIKKISPDFVVLEFTK
;
A
#
# COMPACT_ATOMS: atom_id res chain seq x y z
N MET A 1 8.54 0.72 -14.01
CA MET A 1 8.90 -0.65 -14.42
C MET A 1 7.70 -1.60 -14.44
N TRP A 2 6.96 -1.80 -13.33
CA TRP A 2 5.79 -2.70 -13.34
C TRP A 2 4.74 -2.33 -14.40
N SER A 3 4.42 -1.03 -14.53
CA SER A 3 3.51 -0.53 -15.56
C SER A 3 4.01 -0.69 -17.00
N GLN A 4 5.30 -0.95 -17.20
CA GLN A 4 5.90 -1.26 -18.52
C GLN A 4 5.81 -2.76 -18.85
N ARG A 5 5.51 -3.60 -17.85
CA ARG A 5 5.33 -5.05 -17.96
C ARG A 5 4.06 -5.45 -17.23
N LEU A 6 2.92 -5.10 -17.82
CA LEU A 6 1.63 -5.43 -17.24
C LEU A 6 1.46 -6.94 -17.13
N GLN A 7 1.14 -7.39 -15.92
CA GLN A 7 0.80 -8.77 -15.62
C GLN A 7 -0.57 -8.83 -14.95
N LEU A 8 -1.14 -10.04 -14.92
CA LEU A 8 -2.40 -10.32 -14.24
C LEU A 8 -2.26 -10.25 -12.71
N SER A 9 -1.06 -10.47 -12.17
CA SER A 9 -0.62 -10.19 -10.79
C SER A 9 0.91 -10.16 -10.77
N TYR A 10 1.51 -9.85 -9.62
CA TYR A 10 2.97 -9.92 -9.42
C TYR A 10 3.28 -10.85 -8.24
N PHE A 11 4.55 -11.25 -8.11
CA PHE A 11 5.00 -12.15 -7.05
C PHE A 11 4.67 -11.60 -5.66
N ASP A 12 5.09 -10.38 -5.37
CA ASP A 12 4.98 -9.78 -4.06
C ASP A 12 3.67 -9.00 -3.86
N HIS A 13 3.01 -8.53 -4.92
CA HIS A 13 1.79 -7.71 -4.80
C HIS A 13 0.74 -7.93 -5.92
N PRO A 14 -0.54 -7.60 -5.66
CA PRO A 14 -1.59 -7.56 -6.68
C PRO A 14 -1.36 -6.47 -7.74
N PRO A 15 -2.06 -6.52 -8.89
CA PRO A 15 -1.69 -5.74 -10.07
C PRO A 15 -2.19 -4.29 -10.12
N MET A 16 -3.13 -3.87 -9.26
CA MET A 16 -3.84 -2.60 -9.41
C MET A 16 -2.91 -1.38 -9.49
N VAL A 17 -1.83 -1.36 -8.71
CA VAL A 17 -0.88 -0.25 -8.74
C VAL A 17 -0.23 -0.15 -10.13
N ALA A 18 0.20 -1.28 -10.70
CA ALA A 18 0.79 -1.29 -12.04
C ALA A 18 -0.22 -0.83 -13.11
N TRP A 19 -1.47 -1.25 -13.01
CA TRP A 19 -2.55 -0.82 -13.90
C TRP A 19 -2.80 0.69 -13.81
N LEU A 20 -2.85 1.24 -12.60
CA LEU A 20 -3.05 2.68 -12.38
C LEU A 20 -1.87 3.52 -12.90
N PHE A 21 -0.64 3.06 -12.72
CA PHE A 21 0.53 3.70 -13.33
C PHE A 21 0.53 3.59 -14.85
N TYR A 22 0.06 2.48 -15.42
CA TYR A 22 -0.09 2.33 -16.87
C TYR A 22 -1.09 3.33 -17.45
N LEU A 23 -2.27 3.47 -16.83
CA LEU A 23 -3.22 4.54 -17.17
C LEU A 23 -2.58 5.93 -17.00
N GLY A 24 -1.68 6.05 -16.02
CA GLY A 24 -0.92 7.25 -15.73
C GLY A 24 0.06 7.68 -16.80
N HIS A 25 0.53 6.79 -17.68
CA HIS A 25 1.52 7.13 -18.69
C HIS A 25 1.05 8.27 -19.61
N ILE A 26 -0.26 8.42 -19.85
CA ILE A 26 -0.81 9.53 -20.64
C ILE A 26 -0.59 10.90 -19.99
N PHE A 27 -0.41 10.93 -18.66
CA PHE A 27 -0.15 12.15 -17.88
C PHE A 27 1.34 12.41 -17.68
N GLU A 28 2.24 11.51 -18.10
CA GLU A 28 3.67 11.68 -17.92
C GLU A 28 4.22 12.98 -18.54
N PRO A 29 3.80 13.43 -19.74
CA PRO A 29 4.22 14.72 -20.30
C PRO A 29 3.81 15.93 -19.45
N PHE A 30 2.80 15.78 -18.58
CA PHE A 30 2.28 16.85 -17.73
C PHE A 30 2.88 16.74 -16.32
N LEU A 31 4.03 17.37 -16.07
CA LEU A 31 4.65 17.43 -14.74
C LEU A 31 4.94 16.07 -14.11
N HIS A 32 5.28 15.04 -14.91
CA HIS A 32 5.54 13.69 -14.41
C HIS A 32 4.36 13.10 -13.61
N ALA A 33 3.14 13.37 -14.06
CA ALA A 33 1.89 13.08 -13.37
C ALA A 33 1.44 11.59 -13.43
N VAL A 34 2.35 10.66 -13.68
CA VAL A 34 2.04 9.23 -13.87
C VAL A 34 1.33 8.58 -12.66
N ARG A 35 1.52 9.13 -11.46
CA ARG A 35 0.92 8.61 -10.22
C ARG A 35 -0.51 9.07 -9.95
N TRP A 36 -0.99 10.11 -10.64
CA TRP A 36 -2.27 10.76 -10.29
C TRP A 36 -3.51 9.86 -10.39
N PRO A 37 -3.64 8.91 -11.33
CA PRO A 37 -4.79 7.99 -11.32
C PRO A 37 -4.95 7.25 -9.99
N ALA A 38 -3.85 6.81 -9.38
CA ALA A 38 -3.89 6.14 -8.08
C ALA A 38 -4.20 7.12 -6.95
N VAL A 39 -3.61 8.32 -6.97
CA VAL A 39 -3.88 9.36 -5.97
C VAL A 39 -5.35 9.79 -5.99
N ILE A 40 -5.92 10.00 -7.19
CA ILE A 40 -7.32 10.37 -7.39
C ILE A 40 -8.25 9.26 -6.91
N LEU A 41 -7.96 8.00 -7.29
CA LEU A 41 -8.75 6.85 -6.83
C LEU A 41 -8.73 6.74 -5.29
N GLY A 42 -7.54 6.83 -4.68
CA GLY A 42 -7.38 6.78 -3.23
C GLY A 42 -8.15 7.89 -2.51
N HIS A 43 -8.06 9.14 -2.98
CA HIS A 43 -8.81 10.26 -2.40
C HIS A 43 -10.30 10.24 -2.72
N GLY A 44 -10.73 9.49 -3.74
CA GLY A 44 -12.14 9.18 -3.98
C GLY A 44 -12.82 8.55 -2.76
N MET A 45 -12.02 7.95 -1.85
CA MET A 45 -12.49 7.46 -0.55
C MET A 45 -13.19 8.56 0.28
N LEU A 46 -12.74 9.81 0.21
CA LEU A 46 -13.36 10.93 0.91
C LEU A 46 -14.81 11.16 0.45
N ALA A 47 -15.06 11.10 -0.86
CA ALA A 47 -16.39 11.22 -1.43
C ALA A 47 -17.29 10.03 -1.04
N VAL A 48 -16.73 8.82 -1.03
CA VAL A 48 -17.44 7.63 -0.56
C VAL A 48 -17.86 7.76 0.90
N TRP A 49 -16.94 8.19 1.79
CA TRP A 49 -17.25 8.38 3.20
C TRP A 49 -18.21 9.53 3.47
N TYR A 50 -18.15 10.61 2.69
CA TYR A 50 -19.20 11.62 2.70
C TYR A 50 -20.56 10.98 2.40
N GLY A 51 -20.65 10.13 1.37
CA GLY A 51 -21.85 9.38 1.04
C GLY A 51 -22.35 8.43 2.14
N ILE A 52 -21.43 7.83 2.90
CA ILE A 52 -21.76 6.95 4.05
C ILE A 52 -22.28 7.77 5.25
N LEU A 53 -21.68 8.93 5.53
CA LEU A 53 -21.92 9.69 6.76
C LEU A 53 -23.05 10.74 6.63
N LYS A 54 -23.28 11.29 5.44
CA LYS A 54 -24.16 12.46 5.23
C LYS A 54 -25.60 12.31 5.74
N ASP A 55 -26.14 11.09 5.70
CA ASP A 55 -27.53 10.82 6.08
C ASP A 55 -27.68 10.54 7.59
N HIS A 56 -26.56 10.44 8.33
CA HIS A 56 -26.54 10.00 9.73
C HIS A 56 -25.74 10.91 10.67
N VAL A 57 -24.88 11.77 10.13
CA VAL A 57 -23.94 12.59 10.90
C VAL A 57 -24.10 14.05 10.48
N PRO A 58 -24.22 15.00 11.43
CA PRO A 58 -24.28 16.42 11.09
C PRO A 58 -23.06 16.88 10.30
N PHE A 59 -23.28 17.79 9.34
CA PHE A 59 -22.24 18.28 8.44
C PHE A 59 -21.00 18.82 9.19
N GLU A 60 -21.18 19.48 10.33
CA GLU A 60 -20.08 19.95 11.18
C GLU A 60 -19.14 18.83 11.65
N LYS A 61 -19.69 17.65 11.97
CA LYS A 61 -18.88 16.48 12.34
C LYS A 61 -18.25 15.80 11.12
N ILE A 62 -18.90 15.87 9.96
CA ILE A 62 -18.31 15.38 8.71
C ILE A 62 -17.09 16.23 8.32
N LYS A 63 -17.15 17.56 8.50
CA LYS A 63 -15.97 18.43 8.33
C LYS A 63 -14.81 17.98 9.22
N VAL A 64 -15.08 17.67 10.49
CA VAL A 64 -14.06 17.11 11.41
C VAL A 64 -13.47 15.82 10.85
N TRP A 65 -14.31 14.90 10.37
CA TRP A 65 -13.85 13.65 9.75
C TRP A 65 -12.91 13.91 8.55
N VAL A 66 -13.29 14.84 7.67
CA VAL A 66 -12.48 15.22 6.50
C VAL A 66 -11.14 15.81 6.94
N TYR A 67 -11.11 16.71 7.92
CA TYR A 67 -9.84 17.25 8.44
C TYR A 67 -8.95 16.17 9.07
N LEU A 68 -9.54 15.25 9.85
CA LEU A 68 -8.80 14.12 10.41
C LEU A 68 -8.23 13.21 9.30
N ALA A 69 -8.99 12.97 8.24
CA ALA A 69 -8.50 12.19 7.10
C ALA A 69 -7.38 12.92 6.32
N LEU A 70 -7.54 14.20 6.01
CA LEU A 70 -6.57 14.97 5.21
C LEU A 70 -5.26 15.26 5.95
N PHE A 71 -5.29 15.41 7.27
CA PHE A 71 -4.08 15.58 8.08
C PHE A 71 -3.50 14.26 8.58
N SER A 72 -4.18 13.13 8.37
CA SER A 72 -3.60 11.82 8.67
C SER A 72 -2.32 11.60 7.85
N PRO A 73 -1.25 11.08 8.47
CA PRO A 73 -0.02 10.79 7.75
C PRO A 73 -0.24 9.75 6.65
N LEU A 74 -1.22 8.84 6.80
CA LEU A 74 -1.47 7.76 5.83
C LEU A 74 -2.66 8.01 4.90
N LEU A 75 -3.74 8.64 5.38
CA LEU A 75 -4.93 8.93 4.56
C LEU A 75 -4.82 10.26 3.78
N GLY A 76 -3.99 11.17 4.28
CA GLY A 76 -3.80 12.51 3.76
C GLY A 76 -2.50 12.62 2.99
N PHE A 77 -1.57 13.44 3.48
CA PHE A 77 -0.33 13.77 2.77
C PHE A 77 0.50 12.54 2.32
N GLY A 78 0.65 11.51 3.16
CA GLY A 78 1.40 10.31 2.77
C GLY A 78 0.72 9.49 1.68
N SER A 79 -0.58 9.68 1.44
CA SER A 79 -1.28 9.03 0.32
C SER A 79 -0.89 9.62 -1.06
N LEU A 80 -0.06 10.67 -1.11
CA LEU A 80 0.59 11.11 -2.35
C LEU A 80 1.69 10.13 -2.82
N ILE A 81 2.18 9.28 -1.92
CA ILE A 81 3.04 8.15 -2.27
C ILE A 81 2.13 6.98 -2.64
N VAL A 82 2.23 6.53 -3.88
CA VAL A 82 1.38 5.44 -4.37
C VAL A 82 1.88 4.11 -3.83
N THR A 83 1.07 3.52 -2.96
CA THR A 83 1.19 2.15 -2.48
C THR A 83 -0.09 1.37 -2.82
N PRO A 84 -0.12 0.04 -2.65
CA PRO A 84 -1.35 -0.75 -2.73
C PRO A 84 -2.45 -0.31 -1.74
N ASP A 85 -2.11 0.50 -0.73
CA ASP A 85 -3.06 0.95 0.30
C ASP A 85 -4.13 1.90 -0.27
N LEU A 86 -3.75 2.81 -1.16
CA LEU A 86 -4.68 3.76 -1.77
C LEU A 86 -5.88 3.08 -2.43
N PRO A 87 -5.67 2.19 -3.43
CA PRO A 87 -6.78 1.54 -4.09
C PRO A 87 -7.57 0.63 -3.15
N VAL A 88 -6.93 -0.11 -2.24
CA VAL A 88 -7.69 -1.00 -1.33
C VAL A 88 -8.53 -0.21 -0.33
N MET A 89 -8.07 0.94 0.16
CA MET A 89 -8.86 1.82 1.02
C MET A 89 -10.12 2.34 0.31
N PHE A 90 -9.98 2.73 -0.96
CA PHE A 90 -11.12 3.12 -1.80
C PHE A 90 -12.10 1.96 -1.94
N PHE A 91 -11.65 0.79 -2.40
CA PHE A 91 -12.53 -0.37 -2.61
C PHE A 91 -13.12 -0.93 -1.32
N TRP A 92 -12.40 -0.87 -0.19
CA TRP A 92 -12.93 -1.21 1.13
C TRP A 92 -14.10 -0.30 1.52
N SER A 93 -13.91 1.01 1.36
CA SER A 93 -14.91 2.02 1.70
C SER A 93 -16.12 1.94 0.75
N LEU A 94 -15.87 1.75 -0.54
CA LEU A 94 -16.92 1.57 -1.54
C LEU A 94 -17.72 0.30 -1.27
N SER A 95 -17.05 -0.80 -0.95
CA SER A 95 -17.71 -2.05 -0.55
C SER A 95 -18.57 -1.86 0.70
N LEU A 96 -18.11 -1.07 1.68
CA LEU A 96 -18.91 -0.76 2.86
C LEU A 96 -20.18 0.02 2.50
N LEU A 97 -20.06 1.08 1.70
CA LEU A 97 -21.22 1.84 1.21
C LEU A 97 -22.22 0.94 0.46
N LEU A 98 -21.73 0.11 -0.44
CA LEU A 98 -22.55 -0.80 -1.25
C LEU A 98 -23.22 -1.88 -0.40
N ALA A 99 -22.50 -2.43 0.59
CA ALA A 99 -23.07 -3.40 1.53
C ALA A 99 -24.20 -2.78 2.36
N LEU A 100 -24.01 -1.56 2.88
CA LEU A 100 -25.06 -0.84 3.61
C LEU A 100 -26.28 -0.59 2.70
N LYS A 101 -26.07 -0.09 1.48
CA LYS A 101 -27.17 0.12 0.51
C LYS A 101 -27.86 -1.19 0.11
N ALA A 102 -27.11 -2.28 -0.02
CA ALA A 102 -27.66 -3.61 -0.32
C ALA A 102 -28.54 -4.14 0.82
N LEU A 103 -28.14 -3.94 2.08
CA LEU A 103 -28.94 -4.32 3.25
C LEU A 103 -30.21 -3.48 3.37
N ASP A 104 -30.12 -2.17 3.12
CA ASP A 104 -31.26 -1.26 3.24
C ASP A 104 -32.29 -1.46 2.12
N THR A 105 -31.84 -1.61 0.87
CA THR A 105 -32.73 -1.63 -0.31
C THR A 105 -33.03 -3.03 -0.83
N LYS A 106 -32.24 -4.04 -0.46
CA LYS A 106 -32.29 -5.41 -1.00
C LYS A 106 -32.16 -5.49 -2.54
N SER A 107 -31.63 -4.44 -3.16
CA SER A 107 -31.43 -4.33 -4.61
C SER A 107 -30.27 -5.20 -5.07
N LEU A 108 -30.52 -6.06 -6.06
CA LEU A 108 -29.50 -6.93 -6.65
C LEU A 108 -28.37 -6.15 -7.32
N SER A 109 -28.65 -4.92 -7.80
CA SER A 109 -27.60 -4.07 -8.39
C SER A 109 -26.51 -3.73 -7.38
N PHE A 110 -26.85 -3.44 -6.12
CA PHE A 110 -25.84 -3.15 -5.11
C PHE A 110 -25.03 -4.40 -4.75
N TYR A 111 -25.63 -5.58 -4.74
CA TYR A 111 -24.90 -6.84 -4.55
C TYR A 111 -23.91 -7.13 -5.69
N ILE A 112 -24.30 -6.89 -6.94
CA ILE A 112 -23.43 -7.05 -8.12
C ILE A 112 -22.24 -6.08 -8.03
N VAL A 113 -22.51 -4.79 -7.79
CA VAL A 113 -21.46 -3.77 -7.72
C VAL A 113 -20.58 -3.99 -6.48
N LEU A 114 -21.14 -4.49 -5.37
CA LEU A 114 -20.38 -4.91 -4.19
C LEU A 114 -19.37 -6.00 -4.53
N GLY A 115 -19.78 -7.04 -5.26
CA GLY A 115 -18.88 -8.10 -5.67
C GLY A 115 -17.78 -7.59 -6.59
N ALA A 116 -18.12 -6.77 -7.59
CA ALA A 116 -17.13 -6.12 -8.44
C ALA A 116 -16.12 -5.27 -7.64
N SER A 117 -16.60 -4.48 -6.68
CA SER A 117 -15.76 -3.67 -5.78
C SER A 117 -14.82 -4.53 -4.92
N LEU A 118 -15.31 -5.65 -4.36
CA LEU A 118 -14.48 -6.58 -3.60
C LEU A 118 -13.43 -7.28 -4.48
N GLY A 119 -13.81 -7.68 -5.70
CA GLY A 119 -12.89 -8.30 -6.66
C GLY A 119 -11.77 -7.36 -7.09
N LEU A 120 -12.10 -6.11 -7.43
CA LEU A 120 -11.12 -5.06 -7.73
C LEU A 120 -10.29 -4.68 -6.50
N GLY A 121 -10.88 -4.68 -5.31
CA GLY A 121 -10.16 -4.53 -4.04
C GLY A 121 -9.14 -5.65 -3.82
N PHE A 122 -9.42 -6.86 -4.28
CA PHE A 122 -8.50 -7.99 -4.19
C PHE A 122 -7.34 -7.85 -5.18
N CYS A 123 -7.62 -7.31 -6.37
CA CYS A 123 -6.59 -6.86 -7.31
C CYS A 123 -5.77 -5.68 -6.78
N ALA A 124 -6.21 -4.99 -5.73
CA ALA A 124 -5.48 -3.90 -5.08
C ALA A 124 -4.59 -4.39 -3.93
N LYS A 125 -5.16 -5.06 -2.93
CA LYS A 125 -4.42 -5.62 -1.79
C LYS A 125 -5.22 -6.75 -1.16
N TYR A 126 -4.56 -7.87 -0.83
CA TYR A 126 -5.25 -9.04 -0.28
C TYR A 126 -5.94 -8.77 1.07
N HIS A 127 -5.58 -7.72 1.80
CA HIS A 127 -6.28 -7.33 3.02
C HIS A 127 -7.77 -7.03 2.84
N ILE A 128 -8.26 -6.80 1.61
CA ILE A 128 -9.71 -6.70 1.34
C ILE A 128 -10.48 -7.94 1.84
N VAL A 129 -9.85 -9.12 1.93
CA VAL A 129 -10.51 -10.34 2.40
C VAL A 129 -11.03 -10.23 3.82
N LEU A 130 -10.45 -9.32 4.64
CA LEU A 130 -10.93 -9.01 5.98
C LEU A 130 -12.33 -8.36 5.99
N PHE A 131 -12.82 -7.90 4.84
CA PHE A 131 -14.13 -7.28 4.72
C PHE A 131 -15.23 -8.28 5.06
N VAL A 132 -15.11 -9.51 4.54
CA VAL A 132 -16.10 -10.57 4.74
C VAL A 132 -16.28 -10.93 6.21
N PRO A 133 -15.24 -11.28 7.00
CA PRO A 133 -15.43 -11.55 8.42
C PRO A 133 -15.92 -10.33 9.19
N CYS A 134 -15.47 -9.10 8.87
CA CYS A 134 -16.01 -7.88 9.51
C CYS A 134 -17.51 -7.72 9.26
N LEU A 135 -17.95 -7.93 8.01
CA LEU A 135 -19.37 -7.87 7.64
C LEU A 135 -20.17 -8.99 8.32
N LEU A 136 -19.66 -10.22 8.33
CA LEU A 136 -20.34 -11.34 8.97
C LEU A 136 -20.52 -11.08 10.47
N VAL A 137 -19.45 -10.71 11.19
CA VAL A 137 -19.53 -10.40 12.62
C VAL A 137 -20.54 -9.29 12.89
N TYR A 138 -20.55 -8.22 12.07
CA TYR A 138 -21.57 -7.17 12.14
C TYR A 138 -23.00 -7.72 11.96
N LEU A 139 -23.23 -8.53 10.91
CA LEU A 139 -24.54 -9.08 10.60
C LEU A 139 -25.06 -10.02 11.71
N PHE A 140 -24.19 -10.85 12.28
CA PHE A 140 -24.55 -11.75 13.38
C PHE A 140 -24.81 -10.96 14.66
N ALA A 141 -23.89 -10.09 15.07
CA ALA A 141 -23.97 -9.37 16.34
C ALA A 141 -25.12 -8.36 16.39
N GLU A 142 -25.42 -7.68 15.27
CA GLU A 142 -26.56 -6.75 15.18
C GLU A 142 -27.85 -7.41 14.67
N LYS A 143 -27.89 -8.76 14.56
CA LYS A 143 -29.06 -9.54 14.13
C LYS A 143 -29.64 -9.10 12.77
N LYS A 144 -28.76 -8.69 11.85
CA LYS A 144 -29.10 -8.18 10.50
C LYS A 144 -29.08 -9.23 9.40
N LEU A 145 -28.85 -10.50 9.72
CA LEU A 145 -28.89 -11.58 8.70
C LEU A 145 -30.22 -11.65 7.94
N ARG A 146 -31.34 -11.32 8.59
CA ARG A 146 -32.67 -11.28 7.94
C ARG A 146 -32.79 -10.20 6.85
N ASP A 147 -31.91 -9.20 6.87
CA ASP A 147 -31.88 -8.11 5.89
C ASP A 147 -31.10 -8.52 4.63
N VAL A 148 -30.33 -9.62 4.71
CA VAL A 148 -29.55 -10.15 3.60
C VAL A 148 -30.43 -10.91 2.62
N ARG A 149 -30.31 -10.57 1.33
CA ARG A 149 -30.93 -11.32 0.23
C ARG A 149 -29.96 -12.38 -0.30
N LEU A 150 -30.29 -13.66 -0.11
CA LEU A 150 -29.41 -14.78 -0.50
C LEU A 150 -29.04 -14.80 -2.00
N SER A 151 -30.00 -14.52 -2.88
CA SER A 151 -29.70 -14.39 -4.32
C SER A 151 -28.76 -13.23 -4.62
N GLY A 152 -28.80 -12.16 -3.83
CA GLY A 152 -27.81 -11.08 -3.88
C GLY A 152 -26.42 -11.56 -3.47
N VAL A 153 -26.31 -12.32 -2.39
CA VAL A 153 -25.02 -12.88 -1.93
C VAL A 153 -24.36 -13.73 -3.03
N LEU A 154 -25.14 -14.60 -3.70
CA LEU A 154 -24.63 -15.39 -4.82
C LEU A 154 -24.09 -14.50 -5.95
N LEU A 155 -24.82 -13.43 -6.31
CA LEU A 155 -24.35 -12.47 -7.30
C LEU A 155 -23.08 -11.73 -6.87
N THR A 156 -22.97 -11.35 -5.59
CA THR A 156 -21.74 -10.77 -5.03
C THR A 156 -20.56 -11.73 -5.15
N VAL A 157 -20.75 -13.02 -4.86
CA VAL A 157 -19.68 -14.03 -4.99
C VAL A 157 -19.29 -14.20 -6.45
N ILE A 158 -20.24 -14.39 -7.36
CA ILE A 158 -19.97 -14.57 -8.79
C ILE A 158 -19.23 -13.36 -9.35
N THR A 159 -19.73 -12.15 -9.11
CA THR A 159 -19.09 -10.92 -9.61
C THR A 159 -17.75 -10.66 -8.94
N GLY A 160 -17.60 -10.95 -7.65
CA GLY A 160 -16.30 -10.93 -6.98
C GLY A 160 -15.26 -11.82 -7.65
N LEU A 161 -15.62 -13.07 -7.94
CA LEU A 161 -14.76 -14.03 -8.64
C LEU A 161 -14.39 -13.55 -10.04
N ILE A 162 -15.34 -13.00 -10.80
CA ILE A 162 -15.07 -12.43 -12.13
C ILE A 162 -14.01 -11.33 -12.04
N PHE A 163 -14.18 -10.37 -11.12
CA PHE A 163 -13.27 -9.23 -11.04
C PHE A 163 -11.92 -9.55 -10.38
N CYS A 164 -11.83 -10.57 -9.50
CA CYS A 164 -10.54 -11.04 -8.97
C CYS A 164 -9.87 -12.13 -9.84
N THR A 165 -10.48 -12.52 -10.95
CA THR A 165 -9.94 -13.53 -11.88
C THR A 165 -8.49 -13.29 -12.30
N PRO A 166 -8.03 -12.05 -12.60
CA PRO A 166 -6.63 -11.82 -12.95
C PRO A 166 -5.65 -12.36 -11.90
N VAL A 167 -5.91 -12.10 -10.63
CA VAL A 167 -5.06 -12.57 -9.53
C VAL A 167 -5.12 -14.09 -9.38
N ILE A 168 -6.32 -14.67 -9.45
CA ILE A 168 -6.51 -16.12 -9.31
C ILE A 168 -5.79 -16.86 -10.44
N LEU A 169 -5.99 -16.42 -11.68
CA LEU A 169 -5.40 -17.04 -12.86
C LEU A 169 -3.86 -16.93 -12.82
N TRP A 170 -3.33 -15.75 -12.48
CA TRP A 170 -1.89 -15.58 -12.35
C TRP A 170 -1.29 -16.49 -11.28
N ASN A 171 -1.92 -16.57 -10.10
CA ASN A 171 -1.45 -17.46 -9.05
C ASN A 171 -1.51 -18.91 -9.48
N PHE A 172 -2.60 -19.36 -10.12
CA PHE A 172 -2.70 -20.73 -10.65
C PHE A 172 -1.56 -21.05 -11.64
N GLN A 173 -1.23 -20.11 -12.53
CA GLN A 173 -0.12 -20.26 -13.50
C GLN A 173 1.28 -20.21 -12.86
N ASN A 174 1.40 -19.64 -11.65
CA ASN A 174 2.66 -19.44 -10.94
C ASN A 174 2.72 -20.23 -9.63
N ASN A 175 2.06 -21.40 -9.56
CA ASN A 175 2.07 -22.30 -8.40
C ASN A 175 1.67 -21.62 -7.07
N PHE A 176 0.75 -20.66 -7.13
CA PHE A 176 0.28 -19.84 -6.00
C PHE A 176 1.37 -19.04 -5.28
N ALA A 177 2.47 -18.72 -5.98
CA ALA A 177 3.63 -18.05 -5.40
C ALA A 177 3.31 -16.76 -4.63
N SER A 178 2.39 -15.93 -5.12
CA SER A 178 2.03 -14.68 -4.43
C SER A 178 1.24 -14.92 -3.16
N PHE A 179 0.30 -15.86 -3.18
CA PHE A 179 -0.43 -16.24 -1.98
C PHE A 179 0.49 -16.88 -0.92
N GLU A 180 1.39 -17.76 -1.35
CA GLU A 180 2.38 -18.36 -0.46
C GLU A 180 3.30 -17.31 0.17
N PHE A 181 3.81 -16.36 -0.64
CA PHE A 181 4.63 -15.26 -0.16
C PHE A 181 3.91 -14.45 0.92
N GLN A 182 2.65 -14.10 0.70
CA GLN A 182 1.87 -13.27 1.65
C GLN A 182 1.53 -14.02 2.94
N LEU A 183 1.25 -15.32 2.85
CA LEU A 183 1.02 -16.18 4.02
C LEU A 183 2.31 -16.31 4.86
N LYS A 184 3.46 -16.53 4.23
CA LYS A 184 4.75 -16.59 4.96
C LYS A 184 5.09 -15.23 5.55
N HIS A 185 5.00 -14.15 4.78
CA HIS A 185 5.39 -12.83 5.25
C HIS A 185 4.56 -12.31 6.44
N GLY A 186 3.27 -12.67 6.52
CA GLY A 186 2.38 -12.23 7.60
C GLY A 186 2.12 -13.23 8.74
N LEU A 187 2.37 -14.53 8.53
CA LEU A 187 1.97 -15.59 9.48
C LEU A 187 3.07 -16.62 9.76
N GLU A 188 4.26 -16.49 9.17
CA GLU A 188 5.38 -17.38 9.47
C GLU A 188 5.73 -17.32 10.96
N LYS A 189 5.91 -18.50 11.56
CA LYS A 189 6.20 -18.64 12.98
C LYS A 189 7.70 -18.47 13.22
N SER A 190 8.15 -17.22 13.26
CA SER A 190 9.39 -16.89 13.96
C SER A 190 9.20 -17.01 15.48
N SER A 191 10.29 -17.14 16.24
CA SER A 191 10.24 -17.02 17.70
C SER A 191 9.66 -15.66 18.06
N TYR A 192 8.54 -15.64 18.81
CA TYR A 192 7.83 -14.42 19.17
C TYR A 192 8.76 -13.39 19.80
N ASN A 193 8.80 -12.19 19.23
CA ASN A 193 9.44 -11.02 19.84
C ASN A 193 8.36 -10.09 20.40
N PRO A 194 8.31 -9.84 21.73
CA PRO A 194 7.39 -8.88 22.34
C PRO A 194 7.40 -7.48 21.75
N GLU A 195 8.53 -7.06 21.17
CA GLU A 195 8.65 -5.77 20.49
C GLU A 195 7.70 -5.64 19.30
N TRP A 196 7.33 -6.73 18.61
CA TRP A 196 6.38 -6.67 17.49
C TRP A 196 4.99 -6.25 17.94
N THR A 197 4.47 -6.86 19.00
CA THR A 197 3.16 -6.49 19.54
C THR A 197 3.18 -5.12 20.20
N LEU A 198 4.26 -4.80 20.93
CA LEU A 198 4.39 -3.47 21.55
C LEU A 198 4.48 -2.36 20.50
N SER A 199 5.34 -2.52 19.49
CA SER A 199 5.50 -1.56 18.38
C SER A 199 4.22 -1.44 17.57
N TYR A 200 3.48 -2.54 17.36
CA TYR A 200 2.16 -2.49 16.74
C TYR A 200 1.18 -1.63 17.55
N VAL A 201 0.97 -1.94 18.84
CA VAL A 201 0.00 -1.21 19.68
C VAL A 201 0.35 0.27 19.79
N LEU A 202 1.60 0.59 20.10
CA LEU A 202 2.07 1.97 20.20
C LEU A 202 2.01 2.67 18.84
N GLY A 203 2.41 1.98 17.77
CA GLY A 203 2.35 2.48 16.40
C GLY A 203 0.93 2.86 15.99
N GLN A 204 -0.07 2.01 16.25
CA GLN A 204 -1.47 2.33 15.92
C GLN A 204 -2.01 3.51 16.74
N ILE A 205 -1.70 3.59 18.04
CA ILE A 205 -2.10 4.73 18.88
C ILE A 205 -1.47 6.04 18.38
N LEU A 206 -0.18 6.01 18.03
CA LEU A 206 0.55 7.19 17.57
C LEU A 206 0.08 7.63 16.18
N ILE A 207 -0.03 6.72 15.21
CA ILE A 207 -0.41 7.03 13.82
C ILE A 207 -1.85 7.54 13.74
N VAL A 208 -2.78 6.93 14.47
CA VAL A 208 -4.18 7.41 14.54
C VAL A 208 -4.27 8.72 15.34
N PHE A 209 -3.26 9.02 16.16
CA PHE A 209 -3.19 10.07 17.19
C PHE A 209 -3.87 9.68 18.51
N PRO A 210 -3.19 9.79 19.67
CA PRO A 210 -3.71 9.30 20.96
C PRO A 210 -5.10 9.81 21.33
N LEU A 211 -5.40 11.09 21.08
CA LEU A 211 -6.72 11.67 21.39
C LEU A 211 -7.83 11.16 20.47
N VAL A 212 -7.52 10.89 19.19
CA VAL A 212 -8.49 10.32 18.23
C VAL A 212 -8.72 8.85 18.55
N PHE A 213 -7.65 8.10 18.85
CA PHE A 213 -7.75 6.70 19.26
C PHE A 213 -8.57 6.56 20.55
N TRP A 214 -8.31 7.41 21.55
CA TRP A 214 -9.09 7.46 22.78
C TRP A 214 -10.56 7.84 22.53
N ALA A 215 -10.82 8.83 21.68
CA ALA A 215 -12.16 9.20 21.28
C ALA A 215 -12.91 8.03 20.62
N ALA A 216 -12.24 7.26 19.76
CA ALA A 216 -12.81 6.06 19.14
C ALA A 216 -13.10 4.95 20.17
N LEU A 217 -12.19 4.71 21.13
CA LEU A 217 -12.38 3.74 22.22
C LEU A 217 -13.57 4.09 23.12
N ARG A 218 -13.78 5.38 23.37
CA ARG A 218 -14.87 5.90 24.22
C ARG A 218 -16.12 6.29 23.43
N ALA A 219 -16.16 5.99 22.13
CA ALA A 219 -17.28 6.34 21.28
C ALA A 219 -18.56 5.64 21.75
N LYS A 220 -19.66 6.40 21.82
CA LYS A 220 -21.02 5.88 22.02
C LYS A 220 -21.80 6.10 20.73
N VAL A 221 -21.81 5.08 19.88
CA VAL A 221 -22.35 5.18 18.52
C VAL A 221 -23.81 4.72 18.48
N PRO A 222 -24.72 5.45 17.78
CA PRO A 222 -26.10 5.02 17.57
C PRO A 222 -26.19 3.65 16.89
N GLN A 223 -27.28 2.91 17.12
CA GLN A 223 -27.44 1.54 16.60
C GLN A 223 -27.24 1.45 15.07
N GLY A 224 -27.77 2.41 14.31
CA GLY A 224 -27.63 2.45 12.85
C GLY A 224 -26.19 2.59 12.33
N LEU A 225 -25.26 3.02 13.19
CA LEU A 225 -23.86 3.27 12.84
C LEU A 225 -22.88 2.30 13.51
N ARG A 226 -23.38 1.27 14.21
CA ARG A 226 -22.52 0.31 14.93
C ARG A 226 -21.58 -0.48 14.02
N TRP A 227 -21.84 -0.55 12.72
CA TRP A 227 -20.89 -1.07 11.73
C TRP A 227 -19.50 -0.42 11.85
N LEU A 228 -19.41 0.83 12.31
CA LEU A 228 -18.14 1.51 12.58
C LEU A 228 -17.24 0.73 13.56
N TYR A 229 -17.80 0.04 14.57
CA TYR A 229 -17.02 -0.77 15.50
C TYR A 229 -16.39 -1.97 14.80
N TYR A 230 -17.14 -2.64 13.94
CA TYR A 230 -16.68 -3.87 13.26
C TYR A 230 -15.67 -3.55 12.17
N PHE A 231 -15.92 -2.51 11.37
CA PHE A 231 -15.01 -2.10 10.29
C PHE A 231 -13.82 -1.27 10.79
N GLY A 232 -13.90 -0.67 11.99
CA GLY A 232 -12.78 0.00 12.64
C GLY A 232 -11.92 -0.94 13.48
N TRP A 233 -12.51 -1.66 14.43
CA TRP A 233 -11.75 -2.54 15.31
C TRP A 233 -11.43 -3.90 14.69
N GLY A 234 -12.23 -4.40 13.74
CA GLY A 234 -12.02 -5.71 13.12
C GLY A 234 -10.63 -5.87 12.49
N PRO A 235 -10.23 -5.01 11.54
CA PRO A 235 -8.88 -5.10 10.96
C PRO A 235 -7.78 -4.84 12.00
N LEU A 236 -7.97 -3.87 12.91
CA LEU A 236 -7.00 -3.61 13.98
C LEU A 236 -6.79 -4.81 14.91
N LEU A 237 -7.85 -5.54 15.25
CA LEU A 237 -7.76 -6.74 16.07
C LEU A 237 -7.14 -7.90 15.30
N PHE A 238 -7.47 -8.07 14.01
CA PHE A 238 -6.82 -9.06 13.16
C PHE A 238 -5.30 -8.88 13.17
N PHE A 239 -4.82 -7.66 12.91
CA PHE A 239 -3.39 -7.37 12.89
C PHE A 239 -2.73 -7.38 14.27
N PHE A 240 -3.48 -7.07 15.33
CA PHE A 240 -3.01 -7.31 16.70
C PHE A 240 -2.74 -8.79 16.95
N PHE A 241 -3.60 -9.70 16.46
CA PHE A 241 -3.36 -11.13 16.62
C PHE A 241 -2.22 -11.64 15.73
N THR A 242 -2.00 -11.06 14.54
CA THR A 242 -0.86 -11.43 13.70
C THR A 242 0.47 -10.91 14.26
N SER A 243 0.48 -9.82 15.03
CA SER A 243 1.71 -9.28 15.63
C SER A 243 2.40 -10.24 16.63
N PHE A 244 1.66 -11.22 17.15
CA PHE A 244 2.23 -12.29 17.98
C PHE A 244 3.04 -13.33 17.17
N ARG A 245 2.96 -13.29 15.83
CA ARG A 245 3.63 -14.25 14.95
C ARG A 245 4.76 -13.61 14.14
N ALA A 246 4.54 -12.39 13.65
CA ALA A 246 5.49 -11.66 12.84
C ALA A 246 5.37 -10.15 13.09
N LEU A 247 6.39 -9.39 12.69
CA LEU A 247 6.31 -7.94 12.67
C LEU A 247 5.19 -7.49 11.73
N VAL A 248 4.31 -6.60 12.21
CA VAL A 248 3.23 -6.01 11.42
C VAL A 248 3.61 -4.59 11.06
N GLU A 249 3.69 -4.28 9.77
CA GLU A 249 3.96 -2.92 9.32
C GLU A 249 2.84 -1.97 9.74
N ALA A 250 3.23 -0.76 10.12
CA ALA A 250 2.36 0.28 10.64
C ALA A 250 1.13 0.57 9.77
N ASN A 251 1.29 0.50 8.43
CA ASN A 251 0.24 0.78 7.44
C ASN A 251 -0.66 -0.41 7.11
N TRP A 252 -0.35 -1.64 7.53
CA TRP A 252 -1.19 -2.81 7.21
C TRP A 252 -2.67 -2.67 7.63
N PRO A 253 -3.01 -2.17 8.83
CA PRO A 253 -4.40 -1.99 9.25
C PRO A 253 -5.09 -0.74 8.69
N ILE A 254 -4.51 -0.02 7.73
CA ILE A 254 -5.00 1.29 7.25
C ILE A 254 -6.48 1.30 6.82
N ILE A 255 -7.00 0.19 6.30
CA ILE A 255 -8.42 0.00 5.94
C ILE A 255 -9.39 0.24 7.12
N ALA A 256 -8.94 0.10 8.37
CA ALA A 256 -9.72 0.41 9.56
C ALA A 256 -9.82 1.91 9.86
N TYR A 257 -8.82 2.69 9.48
CA TYR A 257 -8.66 4.07 9.95
C TYR A 257 -9.86 4.97 9.63
N PRO A 258 -10.47 4.89 8.42
CA PRO A 258 -11.65 5.69 8.12
C PRO A 258 -12.82 5.46 9.09
N ALA A 259 -13.04 4.20 9.49
CA ALA A 259 -14.06 3.82 10.46
C ALA A 259 -13.66 4.21 11.90
N VAL A 260 -12.39 4.08 12.27
CA VAL A 260 -11.87 4.55 13.58
C VAL A 260 -12.05 6.07 13.74
N ILE A 261 -11.74 6.84 12.70
CA ILE A 261 -12.01 8.29 12.67
C ILE A 261 -13.52 8.54 12.75
N GLY A 262 -14.34 7.74 12.07
CA GLY A 262 -15.80 7.78 12.17
C GLY A 262 -16.33 7.53 13.59
N LEU A 263 -15.76 6.57 14.33
CA LEU A 263 -16.05 6.32 15.75
C LEU A 263 -15.73 7.56 16.59
N ALA A 264 -14.55 8.17 16.37
CA ALA A 264 -14.10 9.32 17.14
C ALA A 264 -15.05 10.53 17.06
N LEU A 265 -15.85 10.66 15.99
CA LEU A 265 -16.86 11.72 15.84
C LEU A 265 -17.94 11.70 16.92
N PHE A 266 -18.12 10.57 17.60
CA PHE A 266 -19.11 10.39 18.66
C PHE A 266 -18.58 10.73 20.06
N HIS A 267 -17.32 11.17 20.17
CA HIS A 267 -16.78 11.70 21.41
C HIS A 267 -17.03 13.22 21.52
N GLU A 268 -17.54 13.69 22.66
CA GLU A 268 -17.93 15.09 22.88
C GLU A 268 -16.79 16.11 22.65
N LYS A 269 -15.54 15.70 22.91
CA LYS A 269 -14.37 16.58 22.82
C LYS A 269 -13.69 16.57 21.45
N ILE A 270 -14.13 15.76 20.49
CA ILE A 270 -13.39 15.54 19.23
C ILE A 270 -13.20 16.82 18.42
N GLN A 271 -14.21 17.69 18.37
CA GLN A 271 -14.12 19.00 17.72
C GLN A 271 -13.05 19.89 18.35
N ARG A 272 -12.95 19.89 19.69
CA ARG A 272 -11.91 20.63 20.41
C ARG A 272 -10.53 20.01 20.19
N TRP A 273 -10.44 18.69 20.13
CA TRP A 273 -9.18 17.97 19.96
C TRP A 273 -8.64 18.01 18.53
N LEU A 274 -9.49 18.29 17.54
CA LEU A 274 -9.09 18.46 16.15
C LEU A 274 -7.94 19.48 16.00
N LYS A 275 -7.95 20.58 16.76
CA LYS A 275 -6.87 21.57 16.69
C LYS A 275 -5.51 20.98 17.07
N TYR A 276 -5.45 20.11 18.08
CA TYR A 276 -4.19 19.48 18.49
C TYR A 276 -3.72 18.46 17.46
N TYR A 277 -4.66 17.72 16.88
CA TYR A 277 -4.38 16.80 15.78
C TYR A 277 -3.78 17.52 14.56
N VAL A 278 -4.44 18.60 14.12
CA VAL A 278 -4.02 19.39 12.97
C VAL A 278 -2.70 20.11 13.22
N ILE A 279 -2.49 20.68 14.42
CA ILE A 279 -1.20 21.29 14.79
C ILE A 279 -0.08 20.25 14.77
N PHE A 280 -0.30 19.09 15.39
CA PHE A 280 0.71 18.03 15.47
C PHE A 280 1.05 17.50 14.08
N TRP A 281 0.08 16.97 13.34
CA TRP A 281 0.34 16.38 12.04
C TRP A 281 0.67 17.42 10.97
N GLY A 282 0.05 18.60 11.02
CA GLY A 282 0.41 19.72 10.14
C GLY A 282 1.86 20.18 10.37
N GLY A 283 2.32 20.21 11.62
CA GLY A 283 3.71 20.43 11.97
C GLY A 283 4.63 19.36 11.39
N ILE A 284 4.32 18.08 11.58
CA ILE A 284 5.10 16.96 11.02
C ILE A 284 5.13 17.01 9.48
N ILE A 285 4.00 17.24 8.82
CA ILE A 285 3.91 17.39 7.37
C ILE A 285 4.78 18.55 6.90
N THR A 286 4.74 19.68 7.60
CA THR A 286 5.56 20.86 7.30
C THR A 286 7.05 20.54 7.43
N VAL A 287 7.46 19.83 8.48
CA VAL A 287 8.85 19.38 8.67
C VAL A 287 9.26 18.44 7.55
N VAL A 288 8.43 17.43 7.21
CA VAL A 288 8.71 16.50 6.12
C VAL A 288 8.86 17.23 4.79
N LEU A 289 7.97 18.18 4.49
CA LEU A 289 8.07 19.01 3.29
C LEU A 289 9.36 19.84 3.29
N ALA A 290 9.67 20.52 4.41
CA ALA A 290 10.90 21.28 4.55
C ALA A 290 12.15 20.39 4.36
N THR A 291 12.15 19.18 4.90
CA THR A 291 13.21 18.19 4.67
C THR A 291 13.31 17.83 3.20
N LEU A 292 12.21 17.51 2.52
CA LEU A 292 12.22 17.13 1.10
C LEU A 292 12.74 18.24 0.18
N PHE A 293 12.45 19.51 0.49
CA PHE A 293 12.88 20.65 -0.31
C PHE A 293 14.27 21.21 0.08
N THR A 294 14.87 20.75 1.17
CA THR A 294 16.15 21.27 1.67
C THR A 294 17.24 20.19 1.60
N PRO A 295 18.20 20.25 0.64
CA PRO A 295 19.26 19.25 0.48
C PRO A 295 19.99 18.86 1.77
N SER A 296 20.38 19.84 2.59
CA SER A 296 21.11 19.61 3.85
C SER A 296 20.29 18.87 4.92
N LEU A 297 18.96 18.94 4.85
CA LEU A 297 18.08 18.20 5.76
C LEU A 297 17.82 16.77 5.24
N ARG A 298 17.79 16.56 3.92
CA ARG A 298 17.60 15.22 3.33
C ARG A 298 18.71 14.26 3.74
N THR A 299 19.96 14.74 3.78
CA THR A 299 21.14 13.94 4.13
C THR A 299 21.17 13.49 5.59
N LEU A 300 20.27 14.00 6.46
CA LEU A 300 20.12 13.50 7.83
C LEU A 300 19.48 12.11 7.90
N ASN A 301 18.83 11.66 6.81
CA ASN A 301 18.22 10.34 6.75
C ASN A 301 18.44 9.73 5.36
N ASP A 302 19.25 8.67 5.29
CA ASP A 302 19.57 7.94 4.06
C ASP A 302 18.31 7.60 3.24
N LYS A 303 17.22 7.16 3.89
CA LYS A 303 15.99 6.75 3.20
C LYS A 303 15.24 7.92 2.57
N VAL A 304 15.35 9.12 3.14
CA VAL A 304 14.77 10.34 2.56
C VAL A 304 15.62 10.85 1.40
N ASN A 305 16.95 10.71 1.48
CA ASN A 305 17.87 11.15 0.42
C ASN A 305 17.94 10.17 -0.76
N GLU A 306 17.76 8.87 -0.50
CA GLU A 306 17.95 7.76 -1.44
C GLU A 306 17.31 7.96 -2.82
N PRO A 307 16.04 8.41 -2.96
CA PRO A 307 15.44 8.64 -4.28
C PRO A 307 16.17 9.72 -5.09
N TYR A 308 16.69 10.75 -4.43
CA TYR A 308 17.41 11.85 -5.07
C TYR A 308 18.84 11.44 -5.45
N GLU A 309 19.49 10.61 -4.63
CA GLU A 309 20.78 10.00 -4.99
C GLU A 309 20.62 9.11 -6.24
N PHE A 310 19.58 8.29 -6.31
CA PHE A 310 19.37 7.45 -7.49
C PHE A 310 19.05 8.26 -8.74
N GLN A 311 18.38 9.41 -8.59
CA GLN A 311 18.13 10.32 -9.70
C GLN A 311 19.44 10.87 -10.28
N THR A 312 20.42 11.24 -9.44
CA THR A 312 21.72 11.74 -9.94
C THR A 312 22.55 10.66 -10.62
N LEU A 313 22.34 9.38 -10.26
CA LEU A 313 22.96 8.23 -10.93
C LEU A 313 22.36 7.91 -12.30
N SER A 314 21.26 8.54 -12.71
CA SER A 314 20.60 8.23 -13.99
C SER A 314 21.50 8.39 -15.21
N ALA A 315 22.47 9.31 -15.19
CA ALA A 315 23.45 9.48 -16.28
C ALA A 315 24.33 8.23 -16.51
N VAL A 316 24.58 7.44 -15.46
CA VAL A 316 25.37 6.20 -15.53
C VAL A 316 24.73 5.19 -16.49
N ALA A 317 23.39 5.16 -16.56
CA ALA A 317 22.67 4.26 -17.46
C ALA A 317 22.85 4.60 -18.95
N HIS A 318 23.28 5.82 -19.29
CA HIS A 318 23.66 6.17 -20.67
C HIS A 318 25.13 5.88 -20.97
N GLU A 319 26.00 5.96 -19.96
CA GLU A 319 27.45 5.75 -20.09
C GLU A 319 27.81 4.26 -20.16
N TYR A 320 27.07 3.41 -19.45
CA TYR A 320 27.34 1.98 -19.31
C TYR A 320 26.11 1.15 -19.74
N SER A 321 26.30 0.20 -20.66
CA SER A 321 25.22 -0.68 -21.14
C SER A 321 25.76 -2.06 -21.53
N PRO A 322 25.10 -3.17 -21.15
CA PRO A 322 23.91 -3.23 -20.29
C PRO A 322 24.25 -2.92 -18.82
N LEU A 323 23.44 -2.07 -18.17
CA LEU A 323 23.60 -1.70 -16.76
C LEU A 323 22.57 -2.40 -15.87
N TYR A 324 23.07 -2.94 -14.77
CA TYR A 324 22.29 -3.54 -13.69
C TYR A 324 22.39 -2.72 -12.41
N ALA A 325 21.38 -2.84 -11.55
CA ALA A 325 21.32 -2.17 -10.26
C ALA A 325 21.22 -3.17 -9.09
N SER A 326 21.74 -2.80 -7.93
CA SER A 326 21.69 -3.64 -6.72
C SER A 326 20.35 -3.69 -5.98
N SER A 327 19.35 -2.91 -6.39
CA SER A 327 18.00 -2.97 -5.80
C SER A 327 16.95 -2.58 -6.82
N TYR A 328 15.71 -3.01 -6.60
CA TYR A 328 14.61 -2.64 -7.48
C TYR A 328 14.28 -1.15 -7.44
N GLN A 329 14.46 -0.48 -6.28
CA GLN A 329 14.25 0.96 -6.15
C GLN A 329 15.24 1.73 -7.04
N MET A 330 16.50 1.31 -7.02
CA MET A 330 17.54 1.91 -7.84
C MET A 330 17.31 1.60 -9.32
N ALA A 331 17.02 0.34 -9.68
CA ALA A 331 16.67 -0.04 -11.06
C ALA A 331 15.50 0.80 -11.60
N ALA A 332 14.43 0.93 -10.81
CA ALA A 332 13.25 1.68 -11.19
C ALA A 332 13.52 3.17 -11.33
N SER A 333 14.31 3.77 -10.43
CA SER A 333 14.70 5.18 -10.50
C SER A 333 15.59 5.45 -11.73
N LEU A 334 16.65 4.65 -11.91
CA LEU A 334 17.56 4.76 -13.05
C LEU A 334 16.81 4.66 -14.37
N TRP A 335 15.97 3.63 -14.55
CA TRP A 335 15.19 3.48 -15.78
C TRP A 335 14.18 4.63 -15.95
N TYR A 336 13.50 5.04 -14.88
CA TYR A 336 12.52 6.12 -14.96
C TYR A 336 13.13 7.45 -15.43
N PHE A 337 14.29 7.83 -14.90
CA PHE A 337 14.94 9.11 -15.20
C PHE A 337 15.80 9.09 -16.46
N SER A 338 16.52 7.99 -16.74
CA SER A 338 17.36 7.88 -17.95
C SER A 338 16.58 7.46 -19.21
N LYS A 339 15.40 6.85 -19.04
CA LYS A 339 14.65 6.16 -20.10
C LYS A 339 15.40 4.99 -20.73
N VAL A 340 16.54 4.58 -20.17
CA VAL A 340 17.28 3.37 -20.57
C VAL A 340 16.84 2.20 -19.70
N PRO A 341 16.49 1.03 -20.27
CA PRO A 341 16.18 -0.15 -19.49
C PRO A 341 17.32 -0.48 -18.52
N THR A 342 17.03 -0.50 -17.23
CA THR A 342 17.94 -0.90 -16.16
C THR A 342 17.22 -1.90 -15.28
N PHE A 343 17.82 -3.07 -15.09
CA PHE A 343 17.22 -4.17 -14.32
C PHE A 343 17.93 -4.33 -12.99
N LYS A 344 17.21 -4.83 -11.98
CA LYS A 344 17.83 -5.34 -10.77
C LYS A 344 18.63 -6.60 -11.15
N LEU A 345 19.89 -6.69 -10.72
CA LEU A 345 20.67 -7.89 -10.92
C LEU A 345 20.08 -9.05 -10.11
N LYS A 346 19.90 -10.21 -10.73
CA LYS A 346 19.30 -11.37 -10.08
C LYS A 346 20.05 -11.78 -8.81
N ASP A 347 19.31 -12.03 -7.74
CA ASP A 347 19.80 -12.52 -6.43
C ASP A 347 20.74 -11.56 -5.66
N ILE A 348 20.87 -10.30 -6.10
CA ILE A 348 21.76 -9.32 -5.43
C ILE A 348 21.18 -8.76 -4.12
N SER A 349 19.86 -8.79 -3.99
CA SER A 349 19.11 -8.37 -2.80
C SER A 349 17.83 -9.19 -2.70
N ARG A 350 17.04 -8.99 -1.64
CA ARG A 350 15.79 -9.76 -1.35
C ARG A 350 15.03 -10.10 -2.62
N PHE A 351 14.67 -11.38 -2.77
CA PHE A 351 13.89 -11.85 -3.91
C PHE A 351 12.57 -11.09 -4.06
N ASP A 352 12.31 -10.59 -5.26
CA ASP A 352 11.11 -9.82 -5.63
C ASP A 352 10.70 -10.09 -7.09
N PHE A 353 9.67 -9.39 -7.58
CA PHE A 353 9.22 -9.52 -8.97
C PHE A 353 10.35 -9.39 -10.00
N PHE A 354 11.33 -8.52 -9.76
CA PHE A 354 12.38 -8.25 -10.74
C PHE A 354 13.32 -9.42 -10.93
N ASP A 355 13.49 -10.30 -9.93
CA ASP A 355 14.26 -11.54 -10.07
C ASP A 355 13.57 -12.58 -10.97
N THR A 356 12.27 -12.42 -11.22
CA THR A 356 11.50 -13.31 -12.10
C THR A 356 11.63 -12.93 -13.58
N LEU A 357 12.22 -11.77 -13.88
CA LEU A 357 12.43 -11.31 -15.24
C LEU A 357 13.65 -11.99 -15.86
N PRO A 358 13.56 -12.53 -17.10
CA PRO A 358 14.71 -13.10 -17.80
C PRO A 358 15.90 -12.13 -17.88
N GLU A 359 15.61 -10.84 -18.06
CA GLU A 359 16.62 -9.78 -18.21
C GLU A 359 17.38 -9.47 -16.93
N ALA A 360 16.94 -9.95 -15.76
CA ALA A 360 17.66 -9.81 -14.50
C ALA A 360 18.98 -10.60 -14.47
N THR A 361 19.13 -11.57 -15.38
CA THR A 361 20.37 -12.31 -15.60
C THR A 361 21.07 -11.77 -16.85
N PRO A 362 22.37 -11.42 -16.79
CA PRO A 362 23.13 -10.99 -17.97
C PRO A 362 23.13 -12.06 -19.06
N SER A 363 22.77 -11.67 -20.30
CA SER A 363 22.75 -12.57 -21.46
C SER A 363 24.07 -12.58 -22.25
N SER A 364 24.88 -11.53 -22.11
CA SER A 364 26.22 -11.39 -22.70
C SER A 364 27.31 -11.79 -21.72
N ASN A 365 28.52 -12.07 -22.21
CA ASN A 365 29.74 -12.28 -21.40
C ASN A 365 30.31 -10.96 -20.83
N HIS A 366 29.52 -9.89 -20.84
CA HIS A 366 29.92 -8.55 -20.43
C HIS A 366 28.70 -7.80 -19.91
N PHE A 367 28.81 -7.16 -18.74
CA PHE A 367 27.80 -6.26 -18.20
C PHE A 367 28.37 -5.30 -17.16
N TYR A 368 27.61 -4.26 -16.83
CA TYR A 368 27.94 -3.33 -15.75
C TYR A 368 26.95 -3.43 -14.59
N LEU A 369 27.43 -3.16 -13.38
CA LEU A 369 26.61 -3.08 -12.17
C LEU A 369 26.90 -1.78 -11.44
N VAL A 370 25.87 -1.00 -11.16
CA VAL A 370 25.92 0.07 -10.16
C VAL A 370 25.39 -0.44 -8.83
N LYS A 371 26.15 -0.25 -7.76
CA LYS A 371 25.77 -0.64 -6.39
C LYS A 371 26.35 0.30 -5.35
N ARG A 372 25.80 0.26 -4.14
CA ARG A 372 26.51 0.82 -2.98
C ARG A 372 27.73 -0.04 -2.66
N GLU A 373 28.83 0.58 -2.21
CA GLU A 373 30.07 -0.15 -1.87
C GLU A 373 29.83 -1.25 -0.84
N ARG A 374 29.03 -0.94 0.20
CA ARG A 374 28.64 -1.87 1.26
C ARG A 374 27.80 -3.08 0.82
N ASN A 375 27.19 -3.04 -0.37
CA ASN A 375 26.33 -4.13 -0.84
C ASN A 375 27.18 -5.31 -1.34
N GLY A 376 26.81 -6.53 -0.99
CA GLY A 376 27.44 -7.74 -1.50
C GLY A 376 27.18 -7.96 -3.00
N LEU A 377 27.79 -9.02 -3.53
CA LEU A 377 27.53 -9.56 -4.86
C LEU A 377 26.80 -10.91 -4.74
N PRO A 378 25.98 -11.30 -5.73
CA PRO A 378 25.39 -12.64 -5.78
C PRO A 378 26.47 -13.73 -5.79
N SER A 379 26.21 -14.88 -5.15
CA SER A 379 27.17 -16.00 -5.12
C SER A 379 27.48 -16.55 -6.52
N TRP A 380 26.50 -16.50 -7.44
CA TRP A 380 26.68 -17.00 -8.79
C TRP A 380 27.75 -16.23 -9.59
N ILE A 381 28.10 -14.99 -9.19
CA ILE A 381 29.18 -14.23 -9.84
C ILE A 381 30.52 -14.95 -9.65
N SER A 382 30.82 -15.39 -8.42
CA SER A 382 32.05 -16.13 -8.14
C SER A 382 31.99 -17.57 -8.64
N GLU A 383 30.84 -18.24 -8.51
CA GLU A 383 30.63 -19.62 -9.00
C GLU A 383 30.82 -19.74 -10.52
N GLN A 384 30.41 -18.71 -11.28
CA GLN A 384 30.57 -18.66 -12.73
C GLN A 384 31.87 -17.96 -13.19
N GLN A 385 32.79 -17.70 -12.27
CA GLN A 385 34.13 -17.15 -12.54
C GLN A 385 34.15 -15.82 -13.31
N TRP A 386 33.17 -14.93 -13.07
CA TRP A 386 33.20 -13.59 -13.65
C TRP A 386 34.40 -12.80 -13.13
N GLN A 387 35.14 -12.18 -14.04
CA GLN A 387 36.17 -11.21 -13.70
C GLN A 387 35.51 -9.86 -13.41
N MET A 388 35.88 -9.24 -12.30
CA MET A 388 35.33 -7.96 -11.84
C MET A 388 36.40 -6.89 -11.91
N LYS A 389 36.03 -5.72 -12.44
CA LYS A 389 36.87 -4.52 -12.45
C LYS A 389 36.05 -3.31 -12.00
N GLU A 390 36.56 -2.54 -11.04
CA GLU A 390 35.98 -1.24 -10.70
C GLU A 390 36.33 -0.22 -11.78
N ILE A 391 35.32 0.41 -12.37
CA ILE A 391 35.50 1.37 -13.46
C ILE A 391 35.38 2.81 -12.97
N LYS A 392 34.45 3.04 -12.03
CA LYS A 392 34.13 4.38 -11.58
C LYS A 392 33.57 4.36 -10.17
N LYS A 393 34.12 5.22 -9.31
CA LYS A 393 33.55 5.54 -7.99
C LYS A 393 32.70 6.81 -8.10
N ILE A 394 31.44 6.73 -7.69
CA ILE A 394 30.45 7.81 -7.82
C ILE A 394 29.93 8.17 -6.43
N SER A 395 30.23 9.39 -5.97
CA SER A 395 29.96 9.78 -4.56
C SER A 395 30.74 8.85 -3.58
N PRO A 396 30.84 9.13 -2.27
CA PRO A 396 31.58 8.22 -1.37
C PRO A 396 31.00 6.80 -1.33
N ASP A 397 29.73 6.61 -1.74
CA ASP A 397 28.98 5.39 -1.44
C ASP A 397 28.69 4.48 -2.63
N PHE A 398 28.84 4.91 -3.89
CA PHE A 398 28.48 4.10 -5.06
C PHE A 398 29.69 3.77 -5.93
N VAL A 399 29.65 2.58 -6.53
CA VAL A 399 30.64 2.11 -7.49
C VAL A 399 29.94 1.53 -8.72
N VAL A 400 30.59 1.72 -9.87
CA VAL A 400 30.28 1.04 -11.12
C VAL A 400 31.34 -0.03 -11.34
N LEU A 401 30.87 -1.26 -11.43
CA LEU A 401 31.69 -2.45 -11.66
C LEU A 401 31.42 -2.97 -13.06
N GLU A 402 32.49 -3.33 -13.77
CA GLU A 402 32.45 -4.09 -15.02
C GLU A 402 32.68 -5.56 -14.72
N PHE A 403 31.90 -6.42 -15.36
CA PHE A 403 32.02 -7.86 -15.26
C PHE A 403 32.24 -8.46 -16.64
N THR A 404 33.27 -9.31 -16.77
CA THR A 404 33.60 -10.03 -18.00
C THR A 404 33.80 -11.51 -17.76
N LYS A 405 33.34 -12.33 -18.69
CA LYS A 405 33.60 -13.78 -18.73
C LYS A 405 34.71 -14.13 -19.69
#